data_AF-A0A946YAI7-F1
#
_entry.id   AF-A0A946YAI7-F1
#
_cell.length_a   1.000
_cell.length_b   1.000
_cell.length_c   1.000
_cell.angle_alpha   90.00
_cell.angle_beta   90.00
_cell.angle_gamma   90.00
#
_symmetry.space_group_name_H-M   'P 1'
#
loop_
_entity.id
_entity.type
_entity.pdbx_description
1 polymer ?
#
loop_
_entity_poly.entity_id
_entity_poly.type
_entity_poly.pdbx_seq_one_letter_code
_entity_poly.pdbx_strand_id
1 'polypeptide(L)'
;MTLRTTTIALLLGCLVLASAAPVLADQRVDWRSLSDSEQKVLKKYRRNWSTLDQDEQSRLRRGARNYMNLPPDKREAVRRKRDEYKKMSPEERERLRRQYRQRH
;
A
#
# COMPACT_ATOMS: atom_id res chain seq x y z
N MET A 1 65.33 -19.30 -15.13
CA MET A 1 65.66 -17.93 -15.57
C MET A 1 65.52 -17.92 -17.09
N THR A 2 64.60 -17.23 -17.75
CA THR A 2 63.76 -16.07 -17.41
C THR A 2 62.44 -16.16 -18.20
N LEU A 3 61.32 -15.92 -17.53
CA LEU A 3 60.00 -15.77 -18.15
C LEU A 3 60.04 -14.56 -19.11
N ARG A 4 59.55 -14.75 -20.34
CA ARG A 4 59.34 -13.66 -21.30
C ARG A 4 58.08 -12.89 -20.92
N THR A 5 58.26 -11.88 -20.08
CA THR A 5 57.26 -10.84 -19.79
C THR A 5 57.11 -9.93 -21.01
N THR A 6 55.96 -9.96 -21.66
CA THR A 6 55.53 -8.87 -22.56
C THR A 6 54.36 -8.16 -21.90
N THR A 7 54.66 -6.99 -21.37
CA THR A 7 53.71 -5.94 -20.99
C THR A 7 52.98 -5.47 -22.24
N ILE A 8 51.66 -5.61 -22.30
CA ILE A 8 50.82 -4.81 -23.19
C ILE A 8 49.92 -3.93 -22.34
N ALA A 9 50.36 -2.68 -22.30
CA ALA A 9 49.64 -1.43 -22.08
C ALA A 9 48.18 -1.49 -21.60
N LEU A 10 47.98 -0.84 -20.44
CA LEU A 10 46.77 -0.11 -20.06
C LEU A 10 46.05 0.50 -21.29
N LEU A 11 44.84 0.01 -21.57
CA LEU A 11 43.78 0.81 -22.17
C LEU A 11 42.54 0.68 -21.27
N LEU A 12 42.42 1.68 -20.41
CA LEU A 12 41.21 2.33 -19.90
C LEU A 12 39.88 1.82 -20.50
N GLY A 13 39.45 0.64 -20.08
CA GLY A 13 38.05 0.24 -20.11
C GLY A 13 37.45 0.60 -18.76
N CYS A 14 37.09 1.87 -18.57
CA CYS A 14 36.26 2.28 -17.44
C CYS A 14 34.98 1.45 -17.46
N LEU A 15 34.96 0.38 -16.67
CA LEU A 15 33.77 -0.35 -16.31
C LEU A 15 32.92 0.60 -15.47
N VAL A 16 32.14 1.44 -16.15
CA VAL A 16 31.05 2.19 -15.53
C VAL A 16 29.97 1.17 -15.21
N LEU A 17 30.17 0.41 -14.14
CA LEU A 17 29.08 -0.14 -13.35
C LEU A 17 28.45 1.06 -12.64
N ALA A 18 27.71 1.87 -13.41
CA ALA A 18 26.66 2.70 -12.85
C ALA A 18 25.59 1.72 -12.36
N SER A 19 25.80 1.15 -11.17
CA SER A 19 24.73 0.55 -10.41
C SER A 19 23.70 1.65 -10.24
N ALA A 20 22.65 1.60 -11.05
CA ALA A 20 21.43 2.33 -10.83
C ALA A 20 21.10 2.11 -9.37
N ALA A 21 21.21 3.17 -8.54
CA ALA A 21 20.68 3.13 -7.20
C ALA A 21 19.26 2.55 -7.34
N PRO A 22 18.83 1.61 -6.48
CA PRO A 22 17.44 1.24 -6.46
C PRO A 22 16.71 2.53 -6.11
N VAL A 23 16.21 3.24 -7.13
CA VAL A 23 15.14 4.20 -6.96
C VAL A 23 14.12 3.37 -6.24
N LEU A 24 13.90 3.69 -4.96
CA LEU A 24 12.84 3.10 -4.16
C LEU A 24 11.59 3.28 -4.99
N ALA A 25 11.23 2.21 -5.72
CA ALA A 25 10.24 2.31 -6.75
C ALA A 25 8.95 2.58 -6.00
N ASP A 26 8.45 3.80 -6.14
CA ASP A 26 7.19 4.23 -5.57
C ASP A 26 6.10 3.31 -6.12
N GLN A 27 5.68 2.31 -5.33
CA GLN A 27 4.69 1.33 -5.75
C GLN A 27 3.26 1.81 -5.48
N ARG A 28 3.04 3.13 -5.41
CA ARG A 28 1.70 3.68 -5.42
C ARG A 28 0.99 3.27 -6.71
N VAL A 29 -0.25 2.83 -6.54
CA VAL A 29 -1.11 2.32 -7.60
C VAL A 29 -2.10 3.41 -7.97
N ASP A 30 -2.25 3.70 -9.26
CA ASP A 30 -3.26 4.65 -9.72
C ASP A 30 -4.68 4.16 -9.38
N TRP A 31 -5.59 5.09 -9.12
CA TRP A 31 -6.98 4.74 -8.81
C TRP A 31 -7.65 3.90 -9.92
N ARG A 32 -7.34 4.20 -11.19
CA ARG A 32 -7.96 3.56 -12.35
C ARG A 32 -7.49 2.13 -12.57
N SER A 33 -6.33 1.75 -12.02
CA SER A 33 -5.81 0.38 -12.12
C SER A 33 -6.28 -0.54 -10.98
N LEU A 34 -7.03 -0.01 -10.01
CA LEU A 34 -7.74 -0.83 -9.03
C LEU A 34 -8.83 -1.66 -9.72
N SER A 35 -9.04 -2.89 -9.24
CA SER A 35 -10.17 -3.71 -9.70
C SER A 35 -11.52 -3.04 -9.40
N ASP A 36 -12.55 -3.36 -10.19
CA ASP A 36 -13.91 -2.82 -9.99
C ASP A 36 -14.42 -3.05 -8.55
N SER A 37 -14.11 -4.20 -7.96
CA SER A 37 -14.44 -4.52 -6.58
C SER A 37 -13.72 -3.62 -5.58
N GLU A 38 -12.41 -3.37 -5.77
CA GLU A 38 -11.64 -2.47 -4.92
C GLU A 38 -12.16 -1.04 -5.05
N GLN A 39 -12.42 -0.57 -6.27
CA GLN A 39 -12.99 0.77 -6.52
C GLN A 39 -14.35 0.95 -5.84
N LYS A 40 -15.22 -0.07 -5.86
CA LYS A 40 -16.53 -0.04 -5.19
C LYS A 40 -16.41 0.13 -3.67
N VAL A 41 -15.49 -0.60 -3.02
CA VAL A 41 -15.29 -0.50 -1.56
C VAL A 41 -14.61 0.80 -1.18
N LEU A 42 -13.61 1.19 -1.95
CA LEU A 42 -12.73 2.33 -1.65
C LEU A 42 -13.26 3.64 -2.21
N LYS A 43 -14.50 3.69 -2.75
CA LYS A 43 -15.09 4.86 -3.42
C LYS A 43 -14.92 6.17 -2.64
N LYS A 44 -14.96 6.12 -1.30
CA LYS A 44 -14.77 7.29 -0.42
C LYS A 44 -13.36 7.90 -0.50
N TYR A 45 -12.35 7.12 -0.89
CA TYR A 45 -10.96 7.54 -1.05
C TYR A 45 -10.64 8.02 -2.46
N ARG A 46 -11.56 7.91 -3.43
CA ARG A 46 -11.28 8.22 -4.84
C ARG A 46 -10.64 9.61 -5.04
N ARG A 47 -11.10 10.62 -4.30
CA ARG A 47 -10.63 12.01 -4.45
C ARG A 47 -9.22 12.24 -3.92
N ASN A 48 -8.83 11.52 -2.88
CA ASN A 48 -7.54 11.68 -2.19
C ASN A 48 -6.64 10.45 -2.36
N TRP A 49 -6.96 9.53 -3.25
CA TRP A 49 -6.22 8.28 -3.41
C TRP A 49 -4.74 8.51 -3.73
N SER A 50 -4.46 9.44 -4.65
CA SER A 50 -3.10 9.80 -5.06
C SER A 50 -2.28 10.49 -3.97
N THR A 51 -2.93 11.01 -2.93
CA THR A 51 -2.25 11.64 -1.78
C THR A 51 -1.86 10.65 -0.70
N LEU A 52 -2.40 9.42 -0.75
CA LEU A 52 -2.03 8.36 0.17
C LEU A 52 -0.65 7.80 -0.19
N ASP A 53 0.13 7.48 0.83
CA ASP A 53 1.40 6.79 0.61
C ASP A 53 1.19 5.33 0.18
N GLN A 54 2.27 4.67 -0.21
CA GLN A 54 2.24 3.28 -0.67
C GLN A 54 1.67 2.32 0.39
N ASP A 55 2.01 2.51 1.66
CA ASP A 55 1.60 1.61 2.74
C ASP A 55 0.12 1.76 3.06
N GLU A 56 -0.39 2.99 3.05
CA GLU A 56 -1.79 3.32 3.19
C GLU A 56 -2.62 2.73 2.05
N GLN A 57 -2.21 2.95 0.80
CA GLN A 57 -2.87 2.36 -0.36
C GLN A 57 -2.89 0.84 -0.27
N SER A 58 -1.76 0.22 0.08
CA SER A 58 -1.64 -1.22 0.22
C SER A 58 -2.54 -1.78 1.33
N ARG A 59 -2.58 -1.11 2.49
CA ARG A 59 -3.46 -1.48 3.63
C ARG A 59 -4.94 -1.39 3.26
N LEU A 60 -5.35 -0.31 2.59
CA LEU A 60 -6.74 -0.12 2.15
C LEU A 60 -7.15 -1.18 1.13
N ARG A 61 -6.29 -1.47 0.14
CA ARG A 61 -6.53 -2.54 -0.83
C ARG A 61 -6.65 -3.91 -0.18
N ARG A 62 -5.77 -4.26 0.76
CA ARG A 62 -5.89 -5.49 1.56
C ARG A 62 -7.23 -5.54 2.30
N GLY A 63 -7.62 -4.45 2.95
CA GLY A 63 -8.92 -4.35 3.64
C GLY A 63 -10.11 -4.55 2.69
N ALA A 64 -10.05 -3.97 1.49
CA ALA A 64 -11.08 -4.14 0.47
C ALA A 64 -11.19 -5.58 -0.02
N ARG A 65 -10.05 -6.25 -0.30
CA ARG A 65 -10.02 -7.67 -0.67
C ARG A 65 -10.57 -8.55 0.45
N ASN A 66 -10.15 -8.31 1.69
CA ASN A 66 -10.66 -9.06 2.85
C ASN A 66 -12.18 -8.91 2.99
N TYR A 67 -12.70 -7.68 2.85
CA TYR A 67 -14.15 -7.43 2.90
C TYR A 67 -14.91 -8.16 1.77
N MET A 68 -14.33 -8.21 0.58
CA MET A 68 -14.92 -8.92 -0.57
C MET A 68 -14.88 -10.44 -0.44
N ASN A 69 -13.92 -10.96 0.32
CA ASN A 69 -13.81 -12.38 0.64
C ASN A 69 -14.67 -12.79 1.84
N LEU A 70 -15.30 -11.84 2.55
CA LEU A 70 -16.23 -12.19 3.63
C LEU A 70 -17.46 -12.93 3.10
N PRO A 71 -17.91 -13.99 3.80
CA PRO A 71 -19.20 -14.61 3.58
C PRO A 71 -20.35 -13.57 3.62
N PRO A 72 -21.45 -13.80 2.88
CA PRO A 72 -22.56 -12.83 2.79
C PRO A 72 -23.14 -12.41 4.14
N ASP A 73 -23.31 -13.34 5.08
CA ASP A 73 -23.80 -13.09 6.44
C ASP A 73 -22.85 -12.17 7.24
N LYS A 74 -21.54 -12.40 7.13
CA LYS A 74 -20.53 -11.57 7.78
C LYS A 74 -20.47 -10.18 7.16
N ARG A 75 -20.60 -10.09 5.84
CA ARG A 75 -20.67 -8.81 5.14
C ARG A 75 -21.89 -8.00 5.58
N GLU A 76 -23.03 -8.66 5.77
CA GLU A 76 -24.24 -8.05 6.30
C GLU A 76 -24.05 -7.52 7.71
N ALA A 77 -23.44 -8.31 8.59
CA ALA A 77 -23.13 -7.87 9.95
C ALA A 77 -22.21 -6.65 9.97
N VAL A 78 -21.19 -6.60 9.11
CA VAL A 78 -20.30 -5.45 8.97
C VAL A 78 -21.06 -4.22 8.46
N ARG A 79 -21.95 -4.39 7.47
CA ARG A 79 -22.81 -3.32 6.95
C ARG A 79 -23.68 -2.74 8.05
N ARG A 80 -24.38 -3.59 8.81
CA ARG A 80 -25.24 -3.17 9.93
C ARG A 80 -24.47 -2.39 10.99
N LYS A 81 -23.33 -2.92 11.47
CA LYS A 81 -22.47 -2.23 12.46
C LYS A 81 -21.99 -0.87 11.96
N ARG A 82 -21.64 -0.77 10.67
CA ARG A 82 -21.24 0.50 10.07
C ARG A 82 -22.39 1.50 10.07
N ASP A 83 -23.60 1.06 9.76
CA ASP A 83 -24.77 1.94 9.69
C ASP A 83 -25.24 2.36 11.10
N GLU A 84 -25.12 1.48 12.10
CA GLU A 84 -25.26 1.85 13.52
C GLU A 84 -24.23 2.92 13.93
N TYR A 85 -22.95 2.71 13.60
CA TYR A 85 -21.89 3.69 13.88
C TYR A 85 -22.14 5.06 13.22
N LYS A 86 -22.72 5.08 12.01
CA LYS A 86 -23.11 6.32 11.31
C LYS A 86 -24.27 7.06 12.00
N LYS A 87 -25.08 6.37 12.81
CA LYS A 87 -26.16 6.98 13.59
C LYS A 87 -25.71 7.47 14.97
N MET A 88 -24.58 6.98 15.48
CA MET A 88 -24.01 7.41 16.76
C MET A 88 -23.67 8.91 16.77
N SER A 89 -23.85 9.54 17.92
CA SER A 89 -23.44 10.92 18.16
C SER A 89 -21.90 11.07 18.11
N PRO A 90 -21.37 12.29 17.91
CA PRO A 90 -19.93 12.54 17.99
C PRO A 90 -19.29 12.06 19.31
N GLU A 91 -19.98 12.25 20.43
CA GLU A 91 -19.53 11.87 21.78
C GLU A 91 -19.45 10.34 21.93
N GLU A 92 -20.45 9.63 21.43
CA GLU A 92 -20.48 8.16 21.43
C GLU A 92 -19.34 7.57 20.58
N ARG A 93 -19.12 8.15 19.40
CA ARG A 93 -18.00 7.75 18.54
C ARG A 93 -16.66 8.00 19.23
N GLU A 94 -16.50 9.13 19.90
CA GLU A 94 -15.25 9.43 20.60
C GLU A 94 -15.03 8.52 21.81
N ARG A 95 -16.10 8.19 22.55
CA ARG A 95 -16.04 7.17 23.60
C ARG A 95 -15.55 5.83 23.04
N LEU A 96 -16.10 5.40 21.90
CA LEU A 96 -15.69 4.14 21.26
C LEU A 96 -14.22 4.18 20.81
N ARG A 97 -13.76 5.30 20.23
CA ARG A 97 -12.35 5.48 19.83
C ARG A 97 -11.41 5.42 21.05
N ARG A 98 -11.77 6.06 22.16
CA ARG A 98 -10.98 6.00 23.40
C ARG A 98 -10.86 4.57 23.93
N GLN A 99 -11.97 3.84 23.97
CA GLN A 99 -11.98 2.44 24.41
C GLN A 99 -11.10 1.55 23.53
N TYR A 100 -11.09 1.78 22.21
CA TYR A 100 -10.22 1.04 21.29
C TYR A 100 -8.73 1.33 21.56
N ARG A 101 -8.36 2.60 21.74
CA ARG A 101 -6.97 3.02 22.06
C ARG A 101 -6.45 2.52 23.41
N GLN A 102 -7.33 2.14 24.34
CA GLN A 102 -6.92 1.61 25.64
C GLN A 102 -6.66 0.10 25.60
N ARG A 103 -7.18 -0.62 24.59
CA ARG A 103 -7.04 -2.08 24.47
C ARG A 103 -5.93 -2.53 23.53
N HIS A 104 -5.33 -1.59 22.80
CA HIS A 104 -4.32 -1.82 21.79
C HIS A 104 -3.20 -0.81 21.98
#